data_AF-A0A3R6MCM6-F1
#
_entry.id   AF-A0A3R6MCM6-F1
#
_cell.length_a   1.000
_cell.length_b   1.000
_cell.length_c   1.000
_cell.angle_alpha   90.00
_cell.angle_beta   90.00
_cell.angle_gamma   90.00
#
_symmetry.space_group_name_H-M   'P 1'
#
loop_
_entity.id
_entity.type
_entity.pdbx_description
1 polymer ?
#
loop_
_entity_poly.entity_id
_entity_poly.type
_entity_poly.pdbx_seq_one_letter_code
_entity_poly.pdbx_strand_id
1 'polypeptide(L)'
;MIYIESNVPRNKVVWAAGYVSANKKQFHMIVKQKPIQGIIMGTGYLEFYPLKRDGSVSNTRKFSVYQHIFADTYEECVAEYNRLVQEEIARLEQNINVHNKILSRNKRWI
;
A
#
# COMPACT_ATOMS: atom_id res chain seq x y z
N MET A 1 -4.16 -11.27 10.99
CA MET A 1 -4.60 -9.94 11.50
C MET A 1 -3.98 -8.84 10.66
N ILE A 2 -4.64 -7.69 10.45
CA ILE A 2 -4.07 -6.54 9.71
C ILE A 2 -3.51 -5.52 10.71
N TYR A 3 -2.31 -5.00 10.42
CA TYR A 3 -1.64 -3.99 11.21
C TYR A 3 -1.30 -2.77 10.36
N ILE A 4 -1.41 -1.58 10.97
CA ILE A 4 -1.03 -0.30 10.38
C ILE A 4 -0.17 0.49 11.36
N GLU A 5 0.74 1.30 10.80
CA GLU A 5 1.50 2.30 11.55
C GLU A 5 2.23 1.73 12.79
N SER A 6 1.94 2.26 13.98
CA SER A 6 2.57 1.89 15.25
C SER A 6 2.02 0.61 15.88
N ASN A 7 0.92 0.05 15.35
CA ASN A 7 0.29 -1.16 15.90
C ASN A 7 0.97 -2.47 15.44
N VAL A 8 2.05 -2.36 14.66
CA VAL A 8 2.74 -3.51 14.09
C VAL A 8 3.63 -4.18 15.15
N PRO A 9 3.55 -5.50 15.34
CA PRO A 9 4.36 -6.21 16.33
C PRO A 9 5.85 -6.12 16.00
N ARG A 10 6.65 -5.70 16.99
CA ARG A 10 8.11 -5.62 16.88
C ARG A 10 8.74 -7.01 16.88
N ASN A 11 9.89 -7.13 16.23
CA ASN A 11 10.71 -8.35 16.14
C ASN A 11 9.93 -9.57 15.64
N LYS A 12 8.86 -9.34 14.88
CA LYS A 12 8.03 -10.38 14.27
C LYS A 12 8.19 -10.34 12.75
N VAL A 13 8.27 -11.51 12.13
CA VAL A 13 8.16 -11.64 10.68
C VAL A 13 6.72 -11.42 10.27
N VAL A 14 6.51 -10.51 9.33
CA VAL A 14 5.20 -10.12 8.79
C VAL A 14 5.26 -10.01 7.27
N TRP A 15 4.11 -10.09 6.64
CA TRP A 15 3.92 -9.71 5.24
C TRP A 15 3.60 -8.22 5.16
N ALA A 16 4.16 -7.53 4.18
CA ALA A 16 3.99 -6.09 3.99
C ALA A 16 3.63 -5.75 2.55
N ALA A 17 2.59 -4.94 2.36
CA ALA A 17 2.22 -4.34 1.08
C ALA A 17 2.49 -2.83 1.14
N GLY A 18 3.39 -2.35 0.27
CA GLY A 18 3.78 -0.94 0.24
C GLY A 18 2.78 -0.06 -0.50
N TYR A 19 2.46 1.09 0.07
CA TYR A 19 1.59 2.11 -0.51
C TYR A 19 2.18 3.53 -0.37
N VAL A 20 1.66 4.45 -1.17
CA VAL A 20 1.92 5.90 -1.02
C VAL A 20 0.60 6.66 -1.02
N SER A 21 0.51 7.74 -0.25
CA SER A 21 -0.63 8.64 -0.40
C SER A 21 -0.55 9.34 -1.77
N ALA A 22 -1.62 9.29 -2.57
CA ALA A 22 -1.68 10.01 -3.84
C ALA A 22 -1.73 11.52 -3.66
N ASN A 23 -2.26 11.99 -2.54
CA ASN A 23 -2.45 13.41 -2.29
C ASN A 23 -2.40 13.70 -0.79
N LYS A 24 -1.59 14.66 -0.37
CA LYS A 24 -1.54 15.10 1.04
C LYS A 24 -2.89 15.62 1.57
N LYS A 25 -3.83 15.98 0.68
CA LYS A 25 -5.16 16.51 1.03
C LYS A 25 -6.29 15.48 0.97
N GLN A 26 -6.07 14.31 0.37
CA GLN A 26 -7.08 13.25 0.27
C GLN A 26 -6.41 11.94 0.67
N PHE A 27 -6.91 11.29 1.72
CA PHE A 27 -6.45 9.96 2.18
C PHE A 27 -6.77 8.90 1.12
N HIS A 28 -6.00 8.90 0.03
CA HIS A 28 -6.06 7.93 -1.05
C HIS A 28 -4.72 7.22 -1.13
N MET A 29 -4.71 5.90 -1.02
CA MET A 29 -3.48 5.10 -1.04
C MET A 29 -3.30 4.44 -2.40
N ILE A 30 -2.16 4.68 -3.05
CA ILE A 30 -1.72 3.99 -4.26
C ILE A 30 -0.76 2.89 -3.86
N VAL A 31 -1.12 1.66 -4.20
CA VAL A 31 -0.27 0.50 -3.97
C VAL A 31 0.97 0.54 -4.89
N LYS A 32 2.15 0.31 -4.32
CA LYS A 32 3.44 0.37 -5.04
C LYS A 32 4.18 -0.95 -5.08
N GLN A 33 3.93 -1.82 -4.12
CA GLN A 33 4.68 -3.06 -3.97
C GLN A 33 3.74 -4.22 -3.68
N LYS A 34 3.95 -5.33 -4.39
CA LYS A 34 3.32 -6.61 -4.05
C LYS A 34 3.76 -7.05 -2.63
N PRO A 35 2.96 -7.86 -1.92
CA PRO A 35 3.33 -8.34 -0.60
C PRO A 35 4.71 -8.98 -0.55
N ILE A 36 5.54 -8.57 0.40
CA ILE A 36 6.86 -9.13 0.69
C ILE A 36 7.01 -9.44 2.18
N GLN A 37 7.81 -10.44 2.53
CA GLN A 37 8.13 -10.72 3.93
C GLN A 37 9.25 -9.82 4.44
N GLY A 38 9.17 -9.49 5.71
CA GLY A 38 10.19 -8.74 6.42
C GLY A 38 9.97 -8.79 7.92
N ILE A 39 10.87 -8.14 8.64
CA ILE A 39 10.80 -7.99 10.08
C ILE A 39 10.71 -6.52 10.44
N ILE A 40 9.95 -6.23 11.49
CA ILE A 40 9.78 -4.87 12.01
C ILE A 40 10.75 -4.70 13.16
N MET A 41 11.69 -3.77 13.01
CA MET A 41 12.73 -3.50 14.01
C MET A 41 12.86 -2.00 14.24
N GLY A 42 13.47 -1.64 15.37
CA GLY A 42 13.68 -0.26 15.78
C GLY A 42 13.36 -0.05 17.26
N THR A 43 14.24 0.68 17.93
CA THR A 43 14.05 1.06 19.35
C THR A 43 13.21 2.32 19.46
N GLY A 44 13.45 3.32 18.60
CA GLY A 44 12.67 4.55 18.48
C GLY A 44 11.70 4.54 17.29
N TYR A 45 12.20 4.81 16.09
CA TYR A 45 11.41 4.77 14.86
C TYR A 45 11.30 3.33 14.35
N LEU A 46 10.07 2.86 14.16
CA LEU A 46 9.81 1.55 13.59
C LEU A 46 10.11 1.55 12.09
N GLU A 47 10.92 0.59 11.66
CA GLU A 47 11.29 0.38 10.28
C GLU A 47 11.01 -1.08 9.89
N PHE A 48 10.56 -1.27 8.65
CA PHE A 48 10.37 -2.57 8.05
C PHE A 48 11.61 -2.94 7.25
N TYR A 49 12.17 -4.12 7.55
CA TYR A 49 13.34 -4.67 6.88
C TYR A 49 12.92 -5.92 6.10
N PRO A 50 12.89 -5.87 4.76
CA PRO A 50 12.59 -7.01 3.93
C PRO A 50 13.55 -8.18 4.20
N LEU A 51 13.00 -9.39 4.16
CA LEU A 51 13.80 -10.60 4.08
C LEU A 51 14.23 -10.84 2.63
N LYS A 52 15.43 -11.38 2.47
CA LYS A 52 15.91 -11.97 1.22
C LYS A 52 15.30 -13.36 1.05
N ARG A 53 15.50 -13.94 -0.13
CA ARG A 53 15.00 -15.30 -0.45
C ARG A 53 15.56 -16.40 0.45
N ASP A 54 16.76 -16.20 1.00
CA ASP A 54 17.41 -17.10 1.96
C ASP A 54 16.91 -16.92 3.41
N GLY A 55 15.94 -16.01 3.63
CA GLY A 55 15.42 -15.66 4.95
C GLY A 55 16.28 -14.67 5.73
N SER A 56 17.44 -14.24 5.21
CA SER A 56 18.27 -13.22 5.87
C SER A 56 17.61 -11.84 5.77
N VAL A 57 17.80 -11.00 6.79
CA VAL A 57 17.40 -9.59 6.70
C VAL A 57 18.23 -8.88 5.62
N SER A 58 17.58 -8.02 4.83
CA SER A 58 18.25 -7.14 3.89
C SER A 58 18.77 -5.88 4.59
N ASN A 59 20.08 -5.62 4.48
CA ASN A 59 20.72 -4.43 5.05
C ASN A 59 20.68 -3.20 4.12
N THR A 60 20.22 -3.36 2.88
CA THR A 60 20.31 -2.32 1.84
C THR A 60 19.03 -1.54 1.63
N ARG A 61 17.88 -2.08 2.04
CA ARG A 61 16.58 -1.41 1.91
C ARG A 61 15.79 -1.61 3.19
N LYS A 62 15.34 -0.50 3.76
CA LYS A 62 14.41 -0.45 4.88
C LYS A 62 13.32 0.57 4.56
N PHE A 63 12.14 0.34 5.07
CA PHE A 63 10.97 1.15 4.76
C PHE A 63 10.31 1.67 6.03
N SER A 64 9.69 2.85 5.92
CA SER A 64 8.84 3.37 6.99
C SER A 64 7.58 2.52 7.15
N VAL A 65 7.22 2.19 8.39
CA VAL A 65 5.98 1.46 8.69
C VAL A 65 4.72 2.24 8.30
N TYR A 66 4.81 3.56 8.20
CA TYR A 66 3.70 4.43 7.77
C TYR A 66 3.39 4.35 6.27
N GLN A 67 4.20 3.61 5.50
CA GLN A 67 4.03 3.44 4.05
C GLN A 67 3.65 2.00 3.68
N HIS A 68 3.28 1.17 4.66
CA HIS A 68 3.02 -0.24 4.45
C HIS A 68 1.83 -0.69 5.29
N ILE A 69 1.03 -1.59 4.73
CA ILE A 69 0.06 -2.39 5.48
C ILE A 69 0.73 -3.73 5.78
N PHE A 70 0.56 -4.22 7.00
CA PHE A 70 1.17 -5.46 7.45
C PHE A 70 0.12 -6.52 7.79
N ALA A 71 0.48 -7.78 7.61
CA ALA A 71 -0.34 -8.91 8.03
C ALA A 71 0.51 -10.08 8.52
N ASP A 72 -0.10 -10.98 9.28
CA ASP A 72 0.55 -12.21 9.73
C ASP A 72 0.76 -13.20 8.59
N THR A 73 -0.20 -13.26 7.67
CA THR A 73 -0.23 -14.23 6.57
C THR A 73 -0.15 -13.54 5.21
N TYR A 74 0.29 -14.30 4.21
CA TYR A 74 0.35 -13.81 2.84
C TYR A 74 -1.05 -13.50 2.32
N GLU A 75 -1.99 -14.39 2.62
CA GLU A 75 -3.38 -14.36 2.15
C GLU A 75 -4.09 -13.10 2.65
N GLU A 76 -3.93 -12.75 3.93
CA GLU A 76 -4.48 -11.52 4.50
C GLU A 76 -3.86 -10.28 3.87
N CYS A 77 -2.54 -10.28 3.67
CA CYS A 77 -1.84 -9.15 3.04
C CYS A 77 -2.28 -8.95 1.58
N VAL A 78 -2.46 -10.05 0.84
CA VAL A 78 -2.94 -10.04 -0.55
C VAL A 78 -4.39 -9.60 -0.63
N ALA A 79 -5.25 -10.03 0.28
CA ALA A 79 -6.64 -9.60 0.31
C ALA A 79 -6.74 -8.07 0.45
N GLU A 80 -5.95 -7.51 1.36
CA GLU A 80 -5.92 -6.07 1.60
C GLU A 80 -5.24 -5.29 0.47
N TYR A 81 -4.15 -5.83 -0.10
CA TYR A 81 -3.54 -5.32 -1.33
C TYR A 81 -4.57 -5.23 -2.47
N ASN A 82 -5.32 -6.31 -2.70
CA ASN A 82 -6.31 -6.38 -3.77
C ASN A 82 -7.47 -5.42 -3.52
N ARG A 83 -7.92 -5.28 -2.26
CA ARG A 83 -8.94 -4.29 -1.88
C ARG A 83 -8.52 -2.88 -2.29
N LEU A 84 -7.30 -2.46 -1.95
CA LEU A 84 -6.76 -1.14 -2.32
C LEU A 84 -6.60 -0.96 -3.82
N VAL A 85 -6.19 -2.00 -4.55
CA VAL A 85 -6.10 -1.94 -6.01
C VAL A 85 -7.48 -1.73 -6.63
N GLN A 86 -8.51 -2.43 -6.14
CA GLN A 86 -9.88 -2.27 -6.63
C GLN A 86 -10.45 -0.88 -6.33
N GLU A 87 -10.15 -0.31 -5.15
CA GLU A 87 -10.53 1.07 -4.82
C GLU A 87 -9.89 2.08 -5.77
N GLU A 88 -8.62 1.88 -6.12
CA GLU A 88 -7.94 2.76 -7.08
C GLU A 88 -8.52 2.61 -8.50
N ILE A 89 -8.85 1.40 -8.93
CA ILE A 89 -9.51 1.16 -10.22
C ILE A 89 -10.86 1.90 -10.27
N ALA A 90 -11.72 1.69 -9.28
CA ALA A 90 -13.05 2.31 -9.23
C ALA A 90 -12.97 3.85 -9.24
N ARG A 91 -12.00 4.43 -8.53
CA ARG A 91 -11.77 5.87 -8.52
C ARG A 91 -11.34 6.38 -9.90
N LEU A 92 -10.43 5.68 -10.57
CA LEU A 92 -9.98 6.05 -11.91
C LEU A 92 -11.12 5.96 -12.93
N GLU A 93 -11.95 4.93 -12.86
CA GLU A 93 -13.14 4.77 -13.70
C GLU A 93 -14.15 5.91 -13.50
N GLN A 94 -14.39 6.30 -12.23
CA GLN A 94 -15.25 7.46 -11.93
C GLN A 94 -14.72 8.75 -12.56
N ASN A 95 -13.41 9.00 -12.46
CA ASN A 95 -12.79 10.19 -13.04
C ASN A 95 -12.88 10.19 -14.58
N ILE A 96 -12.65 9.05 -15.21
CA ILE A 96 -12.80 8.88 -16.66
C ILE A 96 -14.24 9.16 -17.09
N ASN A 97 -15.23 8.64 -16.35
CA ASN A 97 -16.64 8.85 -16.66
C ASN A 97 -17.03 10.34 -16.55
N VAL A 98 -16.59 11.02 -15.49
CA VAL A 98 -16.80 12.48 -15.33
C VAL A 98 -16.20 13.25 -16.50
N HIS A 99 -14.97 12.92 -16.90
CA HIS A 99 -14.30 13.57 -18.02
C HIS A 99 -15.04 13.34 -19.35
N ASN A 100 -15.48 12.12 -19.63
CA ASN A 100 -16.25 11.78 -20.83
C ASN A 100 -17.58 12.54 -20.89
N LYS A 101 -18.26 12.70 -19.76
CA LYS A 101 -19.49 13.50 -19.67
C LYS A 101 -19.23 14.97 -20.02
N ILE A 102 -18.13 15.56 -19.56
CA ILE A 102 -17.74 16.93 -19.91
C ILE A 102 -17.45 17.05 -21.42
N LEU A 103 -16.68 16.13 -22.00
CA LEU A 103 -16.38 16.13 -23.44
C LEU A 103 -17.63 15.99 -24.30
N SER A 104 -18.56 15.11 -23.92
CA SER A 104 -19.83 14.93 -24.63
C SER A 104 -20.71 16.18 -24.61
N ARG A 105 -20.66 16.96 -23.53
CA ARG A 105 -21.37 18.24 -23.42
C ARG A 105 -20.75 19.30 -24.32
N ASN A 106 -19.42 19.40 -24.35
CA ASN A 106 -18.72 20.40 -25.17
C ASN A 106 -18.87 20.16 -26.67
N LYS A 107 -18.92 18.89 -27.12
CA LYS A 107 -19.19 18.54 -28.52
C LYS A 107 -20.61 18.88 -29.01
N ARG A 108 -21.55 19.16 -28.10
CA ARG A 108 -22.96 19.48 -28.45
C ARG A 108 -23.15 20.97 -28.80
N TRP A 109 -22.14 21.81 -28.59
CA TRP A 109 -22.19 23.26 -28.79
C TRP A 109 -21.28 23.76 -29.93
N ILE A 110 -20.75 22.84 -30.74
CA ILE A 110 -19.96 23.10 -31.96
C ILE A 110 -20.72 22.46 -33.12
#